data_AF-A0AAE3U6U4-F1
#
_entry.id   AF-A0AAE3U6U4-F1
#
_cell.length_a   1.000
_cell.length_b   1.000
_cell.length_c   1.000
_cell.angle_alpha   90.00
_cell.angle_beta   90.00
_cell.angle_gamma   90.00
#
_symmetry.space_group_name_H-M   'P 1'
#
loop_
_entity.id
_entity.type
_entity.pdbx_description
1 polymer ?
#
loop_
_entity_poly.entity_id
_entity_poly.type
_entity_poly.pdbx_seq_one_letter_code
_entity_poly.pdbx_strand_id
1 'polypeptide(L)'
;MTTVQQLSSLSQTRSRDSTSRKEFIEVEKNVKLHITDLGEGKPVVLIHGWPLSDAMYEYQYAELIQKGYRVIGITLRGFGQSDKP
;
A
#
# COMPACT_ATOMS: atom_id res chain seq x y z
N MET A 1 -20.91 49.47 16.73
CA MET A 1 -21.67 48.22 16.49
C MET A 1 -21.61 48.00 14.98
N THR A 2 -20.76 47.14 14.41
CA THR A 2 -20.81 45.67 14.54
C THR A 2 -19.46 45.02 14.22
N THR A 3 -19.06 44.16 15.16
CA THR A 3 -18.12 43.04 15.27
C THR A 3 -17.37 42.47 14.06
N VAL A 4 -16.08 42.20 14.31
CA VAL A 4 -15.12 41.35 13.59
C VAL A 4 -15.58 39.88 13.55
N GLN A 5 -15.57 39.22 12.39
CA GLN A 5 -15.57 37.75 12.34
C GLN A 5 -14.52 37.22 11.36
N GLN A 6 -13.42 36.80 11.97
CA GLN A 6 -12.37 35.95 11.46
C GLN A 6 -12.94 34.56 11.15
N LEU A 7 -12.85 34.10 9.89
CA LEU A 7 -13.19 32.72 9.55
C LEU A 7 -11.97 31.82 9.81
N SER A 8 -12.05 31.14 10.95
CA SER A 8 -11.19 30.08 11.44
C SER A 8 -11.24 28.83 10.54
N SER A 9 -10.05 28.38 10.16
CA SER A 9 -9.57 27.00 9.99
C SER A 9 -10.59 25.86 9.83
N LEU A 10 -10.43 25.07 8.77
CA LEU A 10 -10.52 23.60 8.86
C LEU A 10 -9.49 22.98 7.90
N SER A 11 -8.25 22.82 8.38
CA SER A 11 -7.35 21.80 7.81
C SER A 11 -7.97 20.46 8.13
N GLN A 12 -8.50 19.80 7.11
CA GLN A 12 -9.11 18.49 7.21
C GLN A 12 -8.00 17.46 7.46
N THR A 13 -7.72 17.16 8.73
CA THR A 13 -6.86 16.07 9.15
C THR A 13 -7.49 14.76 8.68
N ARG A 14 -7.11 14.29 7.49
CA ARG A 14 -7.49 12.96 7.00
C ARG A 14 -6.86 11.92 7.92
N SER A 15 -7.65 11.34 8.81
CA SER A 15 -7.36 10.09 9.52
C SER A 15 -7.11 9.00 8.47
N ARG A 16 -5.84 8.64 8.26
CA ARG A 16 -5.47 7.49 7.44
C ARG A 16 -5.70 6.25 8.30
N ASP A 17 -6.82 5.58 8.11
CA ASP A 17 -6.96 4.20 8.61
C ASP A 17 -5.87 3.33 7.97
N SER A 18 -5.22 2.52 8.79
CA SER A 18 -3.92 1.88 8.53
C SER A 18 -4.02 0.38 8.25
N THR A 19 -4.95 -0.05 7.37
CA THR A 19 -5.29 -1.50 7.31
C THR A 19 -5.06 -2.21 5.97
N SER A 20 -5.04 -1.54 4.81
CA SER A 20 -4.52 -2.11 3.55
C SER A 20 -4.58 -1.01 2.51
N ARG A 21 -3.48 -0.74 1.80
CA ARG A 21 -3.42 0.36 0.83
C ARG A 21 -3.28 -0.18 -0.58
N LYS A 22 -4.38 -0.07 -1.34
CA LYS A 22 -4.51 -0.41 -2.77
C LYS A 22 -3.97 -1.79 -3.15
N GLU A 23 -4.90 -2.71 -3.38
CA GLU A 23 -4.62 -4.09 -3.81
C GLU A 23 -4.28 -4.21 -5.30
N PHE A 24 -4.63 -3.23 -6.15
CA PHE A 24 -4.31 -3.24 -7.58
C PHE A 24 -3.87 -1.86 -8.08
N ILE A 25 -2.70 -1.79 -8.73
CA ILE A 25 -2.12 -0.57 -9.29
C ILE A 25 -1.94 -0.75 -10.80
N GLU A 26 -2.55 0.14 -11.59
CA GLU A 26 -2.33 0.21 -13.03
C GLU A 26 -0.94 0.78 -13.32
N VAL A 27 -0.10 0.00 -14.01
CA VAL A 27 1.29 0.38 -14.35
C VAL A 27 1.45 0.75 -15.82
N GLU A 28 0.57 0.22 -16.67
CA GLU A 28 0.47 0.48 -18.10
C GLU A 28 -0.99 0.37 -18.52
N LYS A 29 -1.34 0.84 -19.73
CA LYS A 29 -2.72 0.78 -20.23
C LYS A 29 -3.23 -0.66 -20.20
N ASN A 30 -4.29 -0.88 -19.41
CA ASN A 30 -4.92 -2.19 -19.21
C ASN A 30 -4.05 -3.23 -18.47
N VAL A 31 -3.02 -2.80 -17.74
CA VAL A 31 -2.19 -3.71 -16.93
C VAL A 31 -2.16 -3.25 -15.48
N LYS A 32 -2.73 -4.07 -14.60
CA LYS A 32 -2.77 -3.90 -13.16
C LYS A 32 -1.95 -4.96 -12.46
N LEU A 33 -1.10 -4.52 -11.54
CA LEU A 33 -0.37 -5.39 -10.64
C LEU A 33 -1.06 -5.47 -9.30
N HIS A 34 -1.14 -6.67 -8.74
CA HIS A 34 -1.56 -6.90 -7.37
C HIS A 34 -0.46 -6.47 -6.39
N ILE A 35 -0.84 -5.66 -5.41
CA ILE A 35 0.05 -5.06 -4.41
C ILE A 35 -0.49 -5.31 -3.01
N THR A 36 0.35 -5.85 -2.13
CA THR A 36 0.05 -6.01 -0.71
C THR A 36 0.81 -4.92 0.05
N ASP A 37 0.12 -3.91 0.60
CA ASP A 37 0.75 -2.80 1.33
C ASP A 37 0.26 -2.76 2.78
N LEU A 38 1.15 -3.14 3.68
CA LEU A 38 0.85 -3.37 5.09
C LEU A 38 1.80 -2.59 6.00
N GLY A 39 1.29 -2.17 7.16
CA GLY A 39 2.07 -1.49 8.18
C GLY A 39 2.36 -0.01 7.88
N GLU A 40 3.24 0.56 8.69
CA GLU A 40 3.67 1.96 8.67
C GLU A 40 5.18 2.04 8.93
N GLY A 41 5.81 3.15 8.54
CA GLY A 41 7.24 3.38 8.79
C GLY A 41 8.09 3.32 7.51
N LYS A 42 9.35 2.89 7.64
CA LYS A 42 10.28 2.84 6.51
C LYS A 42 9.82 1.77 5.51
N PRO A 43 9.69 2.10 4.20
CA PRO A 43 9.20 1.14 3.22
C PRO A 43 10.23 0.06 2.90
N VAL A 44 9.76 -1.19 2.81
CA VAL A 44 10.49 -2.36 2.31
C VAL A 44 9.66 -2.98 1.20
N VAL A 45 10.25 -3.17 0.02
CA VAL A 45 9.57 -3.76 -1.14
C VAL A 45 10.04 -5.21 -1.31
N LEU A 46 9.08 -6.13 -1.40
CA LEU A 46 9.32 -7.55 -1.62
C LEU A 46 8.90 -7.94 -3.04
N ILE A 47 9.84 -8.50 -3.80
CA ILE A 47 9.66 -8.92 -5.18
C ILE A 47 9.94 -10.42 -5.25
N HIS A 48 8.92 -11.20 -5.59
CA HIS A 48 9.04 -12.65 -5.68
C HIS A 48 9.83 -13.10 -6.91
N GLY A 49 10.34 -14.34 -6.86
CA GLY A 49 10.92 -15.02 -8.01
C GLY A 49 9.90 -15.84 -8.81
N TRP A 50 10.37 -16.55 -9.82
CA TRP A 50 9.57 -17.53 -10.56
C TRP A 50 9.51 -18.87 -9.80
N PRO A 51 8.38 -19.60 -9.73
CA PRO A 51 7.02 -19.28 -10.19
C PRO A 51 6.09 -18.91 -9.02
N LEU A 52 6.39 -17.82 -8.30
CA LEU A 52 5.71 -17.48 -7.05
C LEU A 52 4.79 -16.25 -7.19
N SER A 53 4.24 -15.79 -6.08
CA SER A 53 3.50 -14.52 -5.91
C SER A 53 3.93 -13.86 -4.61
N ASP A 54 3.44 -12.65 -4.34
CA ASP A 54 3.74 -11.93 -3.09
C ASP A 54 3.32 -12.69 -1.82
N ALA A 55 2.37 -13.64 -1.95
CA ALA A 55 1.93 -14.50 -0.86
C ALA A 55 3.05 -15.39 -0.28
N MET A 56 4.15 -15.63 -1.02
CA MET A 56 5.29 -16.39 -0.50
C MET A 56 5.93 -15.75 0.74
N TYR A 57 5.68 -14.46 0.96
CA TYR A 57 6.27 -13.65 2.01
C TYR A 57 5.42 -13.54 3.28
N GLU A 58 4.40 -14.38 3.46
CA GLU A 58 3.49 -14.35 4.63
C GLU A 58 4.24 -14.15 5.96
N TYR A 59 5.27 -14.97 6.21
CA TYR A 59 6.07 -14.89 7.42
C TYR A 59 6.93 -13.62 7.49
N GLN A 60 7.45 -13.15 6.35
CA GLN A 60 8.26 -11.94 6.27
C GLN A 60 7.42 -10.68 6.49
N TYR A 61 6.17 -10.64 5.99
CA TYR A 61 5.25 -9.55 6.30
C TYR A 61 5.06 -9.44 7.80
N ALA A 62 4.69 -10.54 8.46
CA ALA A 62 4.44 -10.56 9.90
C ALA A 62 5.65 -10.05 10.70
N GLU A 63 6.86 -10.50 10.37
CA GLU A 63 8.08 -10.10 11.09
C GLU A 63 8.47 -8.64 10.84
N LEU A 64 8.41 -8.18 9.59
CA LEU A 64 8.80 -6.82 9.23
C LEU A 64 7.81 -5.78 9.75
N ILE A 65 6.51 -6.07 9.74
CA ILE A 65 5.49 -5.20 10.31
C ILE A 65 5.69 -5.09 11.83
N GLN A 66 5.97 -6.19 12.53
CA GLN A 66 6.28 -6.18 13.97
C GLN A 66 7.51 -5.32 14.30
N LYS A 67 8.48 -5.23 13.37
CA LYS A 67 9.65 -4.35 13.51
C LYS A 67 9.39 -2.89 13.12
N GLY A 68 8.15 -2.52 12.77
CA GLY A 68 7.76 -1.14 12.44
C GLY A 68 8.15 -0.70 11.03
N TYR A 69 8.24 -1.65 10.09
CA TYR A 69 8.38 -1.34 8.66
C TYR A 69 7.01 -1.31 7.97
N ARG A 70 6.90 -0.46 6.94
CA ARG A 70 5.84 -0.58 5.93
C ARG A 70 6.31 -1.57 4.88
N VAL A 71 5.59 -2.65 4.68
CA VAL A 71 6.00 -3.73 3.78
C VAL A 71 5.09 -3.74 2.57
N ILE A 72 5.70 -3.74 1.38
CA ILE A 72 5.02 -3.67 0.10
C ILE A 72 5.37 -4.92 -0.71
N GLY A 73 4.45 -5.87 -0.77
CA GLY A 73 4.51 -7.03 -1.64
C GLY A 73 4.04 -6.71 -3.05
N ILE A 74 4.78 -7.14 -4.06
CA ILE A 74 4.38 -7.01 -5.46
C ILE A 74 4.25 -8.40 -6.07
N THR A 75 3.06 -8.73 -6.57
CA THR A 75 2.91 -9.85 -7.49
C THR A 75 3.21 -9.34 -8.90
N LEU A 76 4.22 -9.91 -9.54
CA LEU A 76 4.65 -9.53 -10.88
C LEU A 76 3.58 -9.91 -11.92
N ARG A 77 3.51 -9.14 -13.01
CA ARG A 77 2.69 -9.43 -14.19
C ARG A 77 2.90 -10.88 -14.64
N GLY A 78 1.82 -11.56 -15.02
CA GLY A 78 1.87 -12.97 -15.39
C GLY A 78 1.66 -13.94 -14.22
N PHE A 79 1.71 -13.46 -12.97
CA PHE A 79 1.60 -14.29 -11.76
C PHE A 79 0.41 -13.90 -10.89
N GLY A 80 0.00 -14.84 -10.01
CA GLY A 80 -1.00 -14.62 -8.97
C GLY A 80 -2.23 -13.85 -9.44
N GLN A 81 -2.57 -12.79 -8.72
CA GLN A 81 -3.73 -11.94 -9.02
C GLN A 81 -3.43 -10.82 -10.02
N SER A 82 -2.16 -10.58 -10.37
CA SER A 82 -1.80 -9.58 -11.36
C SER A 82 -2.28 -9.96 -12.77
N ASP A 83 -2.50 -8.93 -13.58
CA ASP A 83 -2.89 -9.10 -14.98
C ASP A 83 -1.88 -9.93 -15.77
N LYS A 84 -2.42 -10.60 -16.78
CA LYS A 84 -1.68 -11.50 -17.68
C LYS A 84 -2.17 -11.27 -19.12
N PRO A 85 -1.27 -11.08 -20.08
CA PRO A 85 0.00 -10.35 -19.96
C PRO A 85 -0.22 -8.84 -19.70
#